data_AF-B2JST3-F1
#
_entry.id   AF-B2JST3-F1
#
_cell.length_a   1.000
_cell.length_b   1.000
_cell.length_c   1.000
_cell.angle_alpha   90.00
_cell.angle_beta   90.00
_cell.angle_gamma   90.00
#
_symmetry.space_group_name_H-M   'P 1'
#
loop_
_entity.id
_entity.type
_entity.pdbx_description
1 polymer ?
#
loop_
_entity_poly.entity_id
_entity_poly.type
_entity_poly.pdbx_seq_one_letter_code
_entity_poly.pdbx_strand_id
1 'polypeptide(L)'
;MLVNMRTASLWVKLKLAEGHIIKGRKIGLTSRAMQRSSQIDEPDYAPLLDSMFIESGRDIRADRFIAPRVEVELAFILAKPLRGPGVTLFGVLDATAYVSPAVEIIDARIEQFDRETKAPRKVFDTISDFAANAGIVMGGRPVRPMDVDLRWIGALLYTNGAVEESGLAAAVLNHPATGVAWLANKIAPYDEGLNANDVILSGSFTAPVPARRRYVSRRLRPARRHRVEFRLTGSGACPFRWRPVAHEALFDNRFSPLRAFGFFGKFETERLI
;
A
#
# COMPACT_ATOMS: atom_id res chain seq x y z
N MET A 1 12.07 -23.11 -4.93
CA MET A 1 12.28 -21.72 -4.45
C MET A 1 13.58 -21.11 -4.95
N LEU A 2 14.75 -21.76 -4.75
CA LEU A 2 16.08 -21.22 -5.13
C LEU A 2 16.23 -20.82 -6.62
N VAL A 3 15.67 -21.59 -7.56
CA VAL A 3 15.75 -21.26 -9.00
C VAL A 3 15.00 -19.97 -9.35
N ASN A 4 13.84 -19.72 -8.71
CA ASN A 4 13.02 -18.54 -9.01
C ASN A 4 13.60 -17.27 -8.38
N MET A 5 14.25 -17.40 -7.22
CA MET A 5 15.05 -16.30 -6.65
C MET A 5 16.26 -15.95 -7.54
N ARG A 6 16.84 -16.92 -8.28
CA ARG A 6 17.87 -16.62 -9.29
C ARG A 6 17.31 -15.81 -10.46
N THR A 7 16.14 -16.15 -10.98
CA THR A 7 15.51 -15.37 -12.06
C THR A 7 15.22 -13.93 -11.63
N ALA A 8 14.61 -13.75 -10.45
CA ALA A 8 14.32 -12.42 -9.91
C ALA A 8 15.60 -11.60 -9.67
N SER A 9 16.64 -12.20 -9.12
CA SER A 9 17.93 -11.52 -8.90
C SER A 9 18.66 -11.15 -10.20
N LEU A 10 18.57 -11.97 -11.25
CA LEU A 10 19.10 -11.60 -12.57
C LEU A 10 18.36 -10.40 -13.15
N TRP A 11 17.03 -10.37 -13.04
CA TRP A 11 16.24 -9.22 -13.48
C TRP A 11 16.60 -7.93 -12.73
N VAL A 12 16.82 -8.01 -11.41
CA VAL A 12 17.33 -6.87 -10.62
C VAL A 12 18.68 -6.42 -11.13
N LYS A 13 19.63 -7.34 -11.38
CA LYS A 13 20.96 -7.00 -11.90
C LYS A 13 20.88 -6.25 -13.23
N LEU A 14 19.98 -6.66 -14.13
CA LEU A 14 19.74 -5.95 -15.39
C LEU A 14 19.23 -4.53 -15.14
N LYS A 15 18.25 -4.36 -14.25
CA LYS A 15 17.71 -3.04 -13.90
C LYS A 15 18.76 -2.13 -13.26
N LEU A 16 19.61 -2.67 -12.38
CA LEU A 16 20.72 -1.92 -11.80
C LEU A 16 21.76 -1.51 -12.87
N ALA A 17 22.04 -2.39 -13.84
CA ALA A 17 22.92 -2.07 -14.96
C ALA A 17 22.34 -0.99 -15.90
N GLU A 18 21.01 -0.87 -15.97
CA GLU A 18 20.30 0.22 -16.65
C GLU A 18 20.32 1.55 -15.84
N GLY A 19 20.89 1.55 -14.63
CA GLY A 19 21.01 2.74 -13.78
C GLY A 19 19.90 2.93 -12.75
N HIS A 20 18.98 1.95 -12.60
CA HIS A 20 18.00 1.99 -11.52
C HIS A 20 18.65 1.80 -10.15
N ILE A 21 17.99 2.33 -9.12
CA ILE A 21 18.47 2.26 -7.73
C ILE A 21 17.41 1.53 -6.89
N ILE A 22 17.87 0.64 -6.02
CA ILE A 22 17.02 0.03 -5.00
C ILE A 22 16.75 1.06 -3.90
N LYS A 23 15.47 1.32 -3.63
CA LYS A 23 14.98 2.27 -2.62
C LYS A 23 14.38 1.57 -1.39
N GLY A 24 14.40 0.24 -1.37
CA GLY A 24 13.87 -0.56 -0.29
C GLY A 24 13.37 -1.91 -0.77
N ARG A 25 12.43 -2.51 -0.03
CA ARG A 25 11.91 -3.86 -0.29
C ARG A 25 10.43 -3.96 0.11
N LYS A 26 9.69 -4.84 -0.55
CA LYS A 26 8.31 -5.21 -0.16
C LYS A 26 8.26 -6.63 0.36
N ILE A 27 7.21 -6.92 1.11
CA ILE A 27 6.93 -8.24 1.67
C ILE A 27 5.52 -8.61 1.25
N GLY A 28 5.38 -9.65 0.43
CA GLY A 28 4.06 -10.14 0.02
C GLY A 28 3.67 -11.41 0.76
N LEU A 29 2.45 -11.87 0.49
CA LEU A 29 1.92 -13.13 1.04
C LEU A 29 1.97 -13.17 2.58
N THR A 30 1.64 -12.03 3.21
CA THR A 30 1.66 -11.83 4.67
C THR A 30 0.38 -12.27 5.36
N SER A 31 -0.71 -12.47 4.63
CA SER A 31 -1.95 -13.05 5.14
C SER A 31 -1.86 -14.57 5.23
N ARG A 32 -2.23 -15.15 6.39
CA ARG A 32 -2.38 -16.61 6.56
C ARG A 32 -3.33 -17.23 5.54
N ALA A 33 -4.38 -16.51 5.13
CA ALA A 33 -5.31 -16.99 4.11
C ALA A 33 -4.63 -17.09 2.73
N MET A 34 -3.83 -16.08 2.36
CA MET A 34 -3.08 -16.08 1.10
C MET A 34 -1.95 -17.12 1.10
N GLN A 35 -1.28 -17.32 2.24
CA GLN A 35 -0.25 -18.37 2.39
C GLN A 35 -0.84 -19.76 2.16
N ARG A 36 -2.01 -20.05 2.76
CA ARG A 36 -2.73 -21.32 2.56
C ARG A 36 -3.16 -21.52 1.12
N SER A 37 -3.74 -20.51 0.47
CA SER A 37 -4.18 -20.62 -0.92
C SER A 37 -3.00 -20.76 -1.90
N SER A 38 -1.83 -20.21 -1.55
CA SER A 38 -0.60 -20.27 -2.34
C SER A 38 0.29 -21.47 -2.00
N GLN A 39 -0.13 -22.34 -1.06
CA GLN A 39 0.59 -23.52 -0.60
C GLN A 39 2.02 -23.22 -0.12
N ILE A 40 2.19 -22.13 0.62
CA ILE A 40 3.45 -21.70 1.24
C ILE A 40 3.27 -21.49 2.73
N ASP A 41 4.37 -21.58 3.47
CA ASP A 41 4.42 -21.43 4.93
C ASP A 41 5.15 -20.16 5.39
N GLU A 42 5.78 -19.42 4.48
CA GLU A 42 6.44 -18.14 4.74
C GLU A 42 6.08 -17.06 3.70
N PRO A 43 6.26 -15.75 4.03
CA PRO A 43 6.09 -14.65 3.08
C PRO A 43 7.08 -14.69 1.91
N ASP A 44 6.84 -13.85 0.89
CA ASP A 44 7.83 -13.55 -0.16
C ASP A 44 8.36 -12.10 -0.02
N TYR A 45 9.39 -11.76 -0.81
CA TYR A 45 9.92 -10.40 -0.84
C TYR A 45 10.54 -10.06 -2.20
N ALA A 46 10.62 -8.77 -2.49
CA ALA A 46 11.34 -8.25 -3.65
C ALA A 46 11.86 -6.81 -3.39
N PRO A 47 12.99 -6.42 -4.00
CA PRO A 47 13.43 -5.03 -4.02
C PRO A 47 12.40 -4.06 -4.63
N LEU A 48 12.46 -2.81 -4.21
CA LEU A 48 11.67 -1.71 -4.76
C LEU A 48 12.62 -0.79 -5.52
N LEU A 49 12.38 -0.59 -6.80
CA LEU A 49 13.20 0.30 -7.64
C LEU A 49 12.67 1.74 -7.56
N ASP A 50 13.57 2.71 -7.69
CA ASP A 50 13.28 4.14 -7.78
C ASP A 50 12.16 4.46 -8.78
N SER A 51 12.18 3.83 -9.95
CA SER A 51 11.17 4.01 -11.01
C SER A 51 9.76 3.55 -10.62
N MET A 52 9.59 2.79 -9.54
CA MET A 52 8.30 2.35 -9.03
C MET A 52 7.59 3.43 -8.22
N PHE A 53 8.31 4.40 -7.67
CA PHE A 53 7.73 5.44 -6.83
C PHE A 53 6.98 6.48 -7.66
N ILE A 54 5.71 6.68 -7.34
CA ILE A 54 4.82 7.64 -7.99
C ILE A 54 4.37 8.65 -6.94
N GLU A 55 4.45 9.93 -7.27
CA GLU A 55 4.05 11.01 -6.38
C GLU A 55 2.53 10.96 -6.09
N SER A 56 2.18 11.16 -4.82
CA SER A 56 0.78 11.17 -4.38
C SER A 56 -0.04 12.24 -5.11
N GLY A 57 -1.25 11.88 -5.53
CA GLY A 57 -2.15 12.80 -6.23
C GLY A 57 -1.85 13.00 -7.73
N ARG A 58 -0.85 12.31 -8.29
CA ARG A 58 -0.61 12.29 -9.73
C ARG A 58 -1.54 11.32 -10.47
N ASP A 59 -1.80 11.66 -11.73
CA ASP A 59 -2.43 10.73 -12.66
C ASP A 59 -1.46 9.59 -13.00
N ILE A 60 -1.96 8.35 -12.91
CA ILE A 60 -1.20 7.14 -13.20
C ILE A 60 -1.53 6.68 -14.62
N ARG A 61 -0.50 6.56 -15.44
CA ARG A 61 -0.59 6.06 -16.81
C ARG A 61 -0.92 4.57 -16.84
N ALA A 62 -2.17 4.24 -17.16
CA ALA A 62 -2.65 2.86 -17.20
C ALA A 62 -1.93 1.99 -18.25
N ASP A 63 -1.41 2.60 -19.32
CA ASP A 63 -0.66 1.92 -20.38
C ASP A 63 0.75 1.47 -19.97
N ARG A 64 1.20 1.87 -18.77
CA ARG A 64 2.42 1.34 -18.14
C ARG A 64 2.25 -0.08 -17.61
N PHE A 65 1.02 -0.54 -17.41
CA PHE A 65 0.68 -1.79 -16.72
C PHE A 65 -0.10 -2.75 -17.62
N ILE A 66 -0.11 -4.03 -17.27
CA ILE A 66 -0.79 -5.10 -18.01
C ILE A 66 -2.14 -5.42 -17.37
N ALA A 67 -2.14 -5.85 -16.12
CA ALA A 67 -3.29 -6.24 -15.33
C ALA A 67 -3.15 -5.72 -13.88
N PRO A 68 -3.10 -4.38 -13.69
CA PRO A 68 -2.78 -3.79 -12.40
C PRO A 68 -3.88 -4.04 -11.37
N ARG A 69 -3.46 -4.32 -10.14
CA ARG A 69 -4.31 -4.34 -8.94
C ARG A 69 -3.66 -3.47 -7.87
N VAL A 70 -4.47 -2.90 -6.99
CA VAL A 70 -4.01 -2.06 -5.89
C VAL A 70 -4.20 -2.75 -4.55
N GLU A 71 -3.21 -2.60 -3.69
CA GLU A 71 -3.14 -3.13 -2.34
C GLU A 71 -2.85 -1.99 -1.35
N VAL A 72 -3.32 -2.14 -0.11
CA VAL A 72 -3.18 -1.11 0.93
C VAL A 72 -2.22 -1.61 2.00
N GLU A 73 -1.17 -0.83 2.21
CA GLU A 73 -0.02 -1.20 3.03
C GLU A 73 0.41 -0.09 3.99
N LEU A 74 1.29 -0.46 4.91
CA LEU A 74 2.12 0.47 5.66
C LEU A 74 3.56 0.40 5.15
N ALA A 75 4.13 1.57 4.87
CA ALA A 75 5.54 1.74 4.56
C ALA A 75 6.31 2.11 5.83
N PHE A 76 7.37 1.37 6.14
CA PHE A 76 8.34 1.68 7.18
C PHE A 76 9.55 2.36 6.55
N ILE A 77 9.81 3.62 6.92
CA ILE A 77 10.97 4.38 6.45
C ILE A 77 12.04 4.25 7.53
N LEU A 78 13.16 3.58 7.21
CA LEU A 78 14.21 3.30 8.18
C LEU A 78 15.11 4.52 8.43
N ALA A 79 15.39 4.83 9.70
CA ALA A 79 16.46 5.75 10.11
C ALA A 79 17.80 5.01 10.28
N LYS A 80 17.76 3.76 10.73
CA LYS A 80 18.93 2.95 11.04
C LYS A 80 18.91 1.67 10.20
N PRO A 81 20.08 1.14 9.81
CA PRO A 81 20.12 -0.13 9.11
C PRO A 81 19.63 -1.28 10.00
N LEU A 82 19.08 -2.32 9.38
CA LEU A 82 18.72 -3.59 10.03
C LEU A 82 19.47 -4.73 9.34
N ARG A 83 20.25 -5.48 10.12
CA ARG A 83 21.02 -6.65 9.64
C ARG A 83 20.74 -7.83 10.55
N GLY A 84 20.28 -8.93 9.95
CA GLY A 84 20.13 -10.20 10.63
C GLY A 84 21.46 -10.95 10.79
N PRO A 85 21.43 -12.11 11.45
CA PRO A 85 20.26 -12.70 12.11
C PRO A 85 19.94 -12.02 13.45
N GLY A 86 18.76 -12.32 14.02
CA GLY A 86 18.35 -11.86 15.35
C GLY A 86 17.62 -10.52 15.39
N VAL A 87 17.26 -9.94 14.23
CA VAL A 87 16.40 -8.75 14.20
C VAL A 87 15.03 -9.11 14.75
N THR A 88 14.57 -8.34 15.73
CA THR A 88 13.26 -8.51 16.37
C THR A 88 12.31 -7.40 15.95
N LEU A 89 11.01 -7.57 16.23
CA LEU A 89 10.01 -6.53 16.07
C LEU A 89 10.44 -5.22 16.78
N PHE A 90 10.99 -5.31 17.99
CA PHE A 90 11.45 -4.14 18.74
C PHE A 90 12.61 -3.42 18.03
N GLY A 91 13.53 -4.18 17.44
CA GLY A 91 14.61 -3.62 16.62
C GLY A 91 14.07 -2.85 15.41
N VAL A 92 13.02 -3.36 14.77
CA VAL A 92 12.35 -2.64 13.66
C VAL A 92 11.76 -1.33 14.13
N LEU A 93 11.03 -1.33 15.25
CA LEU A 93 10.40 -0.12 15.79
C LEU A 93 11.44 0.95 16.13
N ASP A 94 12.56 0.56 16.75
CA ASP A 94 13.66 1.48 17.07
C ASP A 94 14.42 1.99 15.84
N ALA A 95 14.55 1.17 14.80
CA ALA A 95 15.23 1.54 13.56
C ALA A 95 14.37 2.38 12.61
N THR A 96 13.05 2.45 12.82
CA THR A 96 12.11 3.13 11.93
C THR A 96 11.98 4.61 12.28
N ALA A 97 12.23 5.49 11.30
CA ALA A 97 12.00 6.93 11.44
C ALA A 97 10.50 7.25 11.49
N TYR A 98 9.78 6.76 10.48
CA TYR A 98 8.36 7.02 10.29
C TYR A 98 7.67 5.82 9.66
N VAL A 99 6.39 5.66 9.98
CA VAL A 99 5.46 4.79 9.26
C VAL A 99 4.51 5.68 8.47
N SER A 100 4.30 5.35 7.20
CA SER A 100 3.42 6.09 6.29
C SER A 100 2.44 5.12 5.61
N PRO A 101 1.20 5.53 5.33
CA PRO A 101 0.33 4.83 4.40
C PRO A 101 1.00 4.68 3.02
N ALA A 102 0.80 3.53 2.40
CA ALA A 102 1.25 3.27 1.05
C ALA A 102 0.23 2.43 0.27
N VAL A 103 0.23 2.65 -1.03
CA VAL A 103 -0.46 1.82 -2.02
C VAL A 103 0.59 1.08 -2.81
N GLU A 104 0.50 -0.24 -2.81
CA GLU A 104 1.22 -1.04 -3.79
C GLU A 104 0.34 -1.24 -5.02
N ILE A 105 0.91 -0.98 -6.19
CA ILE A 105 0.34 -1.38 -7.48
C ILE A 105 1.09 -2.64 -7.89
N ILE A 106 0.39 -3.77 -7.83
CA ILE A 106 0.90 -5.05 -8.30
C ILE A 106 0.42 -5.31 -9.73
N ASP A 107 1.24 -6.02 -10.51
CA ASP A 107 0.95 -6.37 -11.89
C ASP A 107 1.39 -7.81 -12.19
N ALA A 108 0.86 -8.40 -13.26
CA ALA A 108 1.15 -9.76 -13.67
C ALA A 108 1.68 -9.79 -15.10
N ARG A 109 2.97 -10.11 -15.27
CA ARG A 109 3.58 -10.31 -16.60
C ARG A 109 3.44 -11.76 -17.07
N ILE A 110 3.15 -12.67 -16.14
CA ILE A 110 2.78 -14.07 -16.41
C ILE A 110 1.27 -14.22 -16.29
N GLU A 111 0.66 -14.89 -17.26
CA GLU A 111 -0.79 -15.14 -17.31
C GLU A 111 -1.29 -15.91 -16.09
N GLN A 112 -2.54 -15.64 -15.68
CA GLN A 112 -3.12 -16.30 -14.50
C GLN A 112 -3.45 -17.77 -14.72
N PHE A 113 -3.75 -18.13 -15.97
CA PHE A 113 -4.02 -19.49 -16.40
C PHE A 113 -3.25 -19.76 -17.67
N ASP A 114 -2.60 -20.91 -17.73
CA ASP A 114 -1.94 -21.37 -18.93
C ASP A 114 -2.95 -21.52 -20.08
N ARG A 115 -2.57 -21.10 -21.30
CA ARG A 115 -3.49 -21.02 -22.43
C ARG A 115 -3.97 -22.39 -22.88
N GLU A 116 -3.14 -23.42 -22.74
CA GLU A 116 -3.39 -24.77 -23.24
C GLU A 116 -3.97 -25.66 -22.14
N THR A 117 -3.23 -25.81 -21.05
CA THR A 117 -3.55 -26.72 -19.94
C THR A 117 -4.59 -26.14 -18.97
N LYS A 118 -4.84 -24.83 -19.04
CA LYS A 118 -5.67 -24.09 -18.07
C LYS A 118 -5.19 -24.20 -16.62
N ALA A 119 -3.96 -24.68 -16.41
CA ALA A 119 -3.38 -24.76 -15.08
C ALA A 119 -3.21 -23.35 -14.49
N PRO A 120 -3.52 -23.14 -13.20
CA PRO A 120 -3.35 -21.85 -12.57
C PRO A 120 -1.86 -21.52 -12.37
N ARG A 121 -1.57 -20.22 -12.41
CA ARG A 121 -0.26 -19.67 -12.05
C ARG A 121 0.14 -20.08 -10.63
N LYS A 122 1.40 -20.44 -10.44
CA LYS A 122 1.97 -20.87 -9.15
C LYS A 122 2.66 -19.69 -8.45
N VAL A 123 2.90 -19.84 -7.15
CA VAL A 123 3.68 -18.86 -6.36
C VAL A 123 5.07 -18.61 -6.94
N PHE A 124 5.69 -19.65 -7.48
CA PHE A 124 6.98 -19.62 -8.15
C PHE A 124 7.04 -18.68 -9.34
N ASP A 125 5.94 -18.58 -10.09
CA ASP A 125 5.81 -17.66 -11.20
C ASP A 125 5.75 -16.22 -10.68
N THR A 126 5.04 -15.99 -9.57
CA THR A 126 4.97 -14.67 -8.94
C THR A 126 6.32 -14.22 -8.38
N ILE A 127 7.09 -15.12 -7.76
CA ILE A 127 8.45 -14.84 -7.27
C ILE A 127 9.38 -14.49 -8.44
N SER A 128 9.36 -15.31 -9.51
CA SER A 128 10.14 -15.04 -10.73
C SER A 128 9.71 -13.73 -11.39
N ASP A 129 8.42 -13.42 -11.33
CA ASP A 129 7.83 -12.19 -11.79
C ASP A 129 7.97 -11.07 -10.73
N PHE A 130 9.17 -10.95 -10.14
CA PHE A 130 9.55 -9.90 -9.23
C PHE A 130 8.50 -9.57 -8.14
N ALA A 131 7.94 -10.63 -7.54
CA ALA A 131 6.85 -10.57 -6.56
C ALA A 131 5.65 -9.69 -6.99
N ALA A 132 5.35 -9.66 -8.29
CA ALA A 132 4.33 -8.82 -8.90
C ALA A 132 4.53 -7.29 -8.76
N ASN A 133 5.68 -6.79 -8.30
CA ASN A 133 5.87 -5.34 -8.09
C ASN A 133 5.70 -4.55 -9.39
N ALA A 134 5.06 -3.38 -9.34
CA ALA A 134 4.95 -2.50 -10.49
C ALA A 134 4.97 -0.99 -10.15
N GLY A 135 4.29 -0.56 -9.09
CA GLY A 135 4.26 0.85 -8.68
C GLY A 135 3.96 1.03 -7.20
N ILE A 136 4.32 2.19 -6.65
CA ILE A 136 4.19 2.51 -5.23
C ILE A 136 3.74 3.96 -5.11
N VAL A 137 2.68 4.20 -4.35
CA VAL A 137 2.24 5.55 -3.99
C VAL A 137 2.26 5.67 -2.47
N MET A 138 3.20 6.45 -1.94
CA MET A 138 3.19 6.82 -0.52
C MET A 138 2.42 8.13 -0.34
N GLY A 139 1.76 8.31 0.80
CA GLY A 139 1.06 9.54 1.10
C GLY A 139 0.41 9.53 2.48
N GLY A 140 -0.48 10.48 2.70
CA GLY A 140 -1.15 10.64 4.00
C GLY A 140 -0.22 11.24 5.06
N ARG A 141 -0.50 10.93 6.33
CA ARG A 141 0.23 11.48 7.47
C ARG A 141 1.30 10.48 7.94
N PRO A 142 2.60 10.85 7.91
CA PRO A 142 3.62 10.05 8.57
C PRO A 142 3.45 10.12 10.10
N VAL A 143 3.68 9.00 10.78
CA VAL A 143 3.66 8.88 12.24
C VAL A 143 4.94 8.21 12.72
N ARG A 144 5.41 8.51 13.93
CA ARG A 144 6.48 7.70 14.51
C ARG A 144 5.91 6.35 14.94
N PRO A 145 6.67 5.26 14.84
CA PRO A 145 6.18 3.90 15.09
C PRO A 145 5.61 3.67 16.50
N MET A 146 6.03 4.48 17.49
CA MET A 146 5.57 4.39 18.88
C MET A 146 4.48 5.40 19.24
N ASP A 147 4.10 6.30 18.34
CA ASP A 147 3.08 7.33 18.61
C ASP A 147 1.64 6.78 18.54
N VAL A 148 1.45 5.64 17.87
CA VAL A 148 0.15 4.99 17.67
C VAL A 148 0.29 3.48 17.72
N ASP A 149 -0.78 2.77 18.09
CA ASP A 149 -0.81 1.32 17.92
C ASP A 149 -0.96 0.98 16.44
N LEU A 150 0.15 0.59 15.81
CA LEU A 150 0.20 0.26 14.38
C LEU A 150 -0.76 -0.88 14.00
N ARG A 151 -1.14 -1.74 14.94
CA ARG A 151 -2.08 -2.85 14.69
C ARG A 151 -3.49 -2.35 14.39
N TRP A 152 -3.88 -1.23 14.99
CA TRP A 152 -5.22 -0.65 14.88
C TRP A 152 -5.35 0.35 13.74
N ILE A 153 -4.31 0.56 12.95
CA ILE A 153 -4.41 1.35 11.74
C ILE A 153 -5.35 0.64 10.77
N GLY A 154 -6.50 1.25 10.54
CA GLY A 154 -7.47 0.83 9.53
C GLY A 154 -7.33 1.57 8.21
N ALA A 155 -7.81 0.96 7.14
CA ALA A 155 -8.04 1.64 5.88
C ALA A 155 -9.36 1.21 5.24
N LEU A 156 -9.93 2.13 4.46
CA LEU A 156 -11.00 1.89 3.51
C LEU A 156 -10.42 2.20 2.13
N LEU A 157 -10.50 1.23 1.22
CA LEU A 157 -10.06 1.37 -0.15
C LEU A 157 -11.24 1.75 -1.03
N TYR A 158 -11.22 2.98 -1.55
CA TYR A 158 -12.29 3.47 -2.42
C TYR A 158 -11.94 3.33 -3.90
N THR A 159 -12.92 2.90 -4.69
CA THR A 159 -12.91 3.02 -6.15
C THR A 159 -14.16 3.75 -6.60
N ASN A 160 -13.99 4.88 -7.30
CA ASN A 160 -15.10 5.70 -7.81
C ASN A 160 -16.15 6.13 -6.75
N GLY A 161 -15.71 6.31 -5.51
CA GLY A 161 -16.56 6.73 -4.39
C GLY A 161 -17.28 5.59 -3.67
N ALA A 162 -17.08 4.33 -4.07
CA ALA A 162 -17.55 3.15 -3.35
C ALA A 162 -16.39 2.50 -2.61
N VAL A 163 -16.65 1.99 -1.41
CA VAL A 163 -15.68 1.14 -0.68
C VAL A 163 -15.65 -0.22 -1.38
N GLU A 164 -14.49 -0.61 -1.89
CA GLU A 164 -14.27 -1.94 -2.46
C GLU A 164 -13.71 -2.89 -1.39
N GLU A 165 -12.81 -2.39 -0.54
CA GLU A 165 -12.16 -3.18 0.50
C GLU A 165 -11.98 -2.39 1.78
N SER A 166 -11.83 -3.10 2.89
CA SER A 166 -11.50 -2.53 4.20
C SER A 166 -10.62 -3.49 4.98
N GLY A 167 -9.73 -2.96 5.82
CA GLY A 167 -8.83 -3.81 6.60
C GLY A 167 -8.14 -3.09 7.75
N LEU A 168 -7.57 -3.89 8.64
CA LEU A 168 -6.72 -3.45 9.76
C LEU A 168 -5.31 -4.00 9.58
N ALA A 169 -4.30 -3.18 9.86
CA ALA A 169 -2.91 -3.55 9.71
C ALA A 169 -2.48 -4.75 10.59
N ALA A 170 -3.21 -5.06 11.67
CA ALA A 170 -3.04 -6.31 12.43
C ALA A 170 -3.16 -7.58 11.57
N ALA A 171 -3.88 -7.53 10.45
CA ALA A 171 -3.98 -8.66 9.52
C ALA A 171 -2.63 -9.03 8.86
N VAL A 172 -1.66 -8.11 8.89
CA VAL A 172 -0.29 -8.34 8.43
C VAL A 172 0.50 -8.99 9.55
N LEU A 173 0.55 -10.33 9.57
CA LEU A 173 1.38 -11.12 10.49
C LEU A 173 1.20 -10.74 11.98
N ASN A 174 -0.04 -10.43 12.40
CA ASN A 174 -0.45 -9.94 13.73
C ASN A 174 0.04 -8.54 14.10
N HIS A 175 1.15 -8.09 13.52
CA HIS A 175 1.70 -6.74 13.65
C HIS A 175 2.50 -6.41 12.37
N PRO A 176 2.29 -5.25 11.74
CA PRO A 176 2.89 -4.94 10.43
C PRO A 176 4.44 -4.91 10.45
N ALA A 177 5.06 -4.53 11.57
CA ALA A 177 6.52 -4.60 11.73
C ALA A 177 7.12 -6.04 11.78
N THR A 178 6.30 -7.08 12.02
CA THR A 178 6.78 -8.48 12.08
C THR A 178 7.41 -8.91 10.76
N GLY A 179 6.81 -8.50 9.63
CA GLY A 179 7.35 -8.79 8.31
C GLY A 179 8.74 -8.19 8.12
N VAL A 180 8.94 -6.94 8.54
CA VAL A 180 10.23 -6.24 8.38
C VAL A 180 11.35 -6.97 9.13
N ALA A 181 11.07 -7.47 10.34
CA ALA A 181 12.01 -8.26 11.11
C ALA A 181 12.32 -9.60 10.42
N TRP A 182 11.29 -10.29 9.93
CA TRP A 182 11.46 -11.51 9.15
C TRP A 182 12.35 -11.25 7.92
N LEU A 183 12.09 -10.18 7.16
CA LEU A 183 12.84 -9.84 5.96
C LEU A 183 14.32 -9.62 6.25
N ALA A 184 14.64 -8.79 7.25
CA ALA A 184 16.03 -8.50 7.63
C ALA A 184 16.80 -9.78 8.02
N ASN A 185 16.13 -10.74 8.65
CA ASN A 185 16.71 -12.04 8.97
C ASN A 185 16.80 -12.96 7.75
N LYS A 186 15.80 -12.92 6.86
CA LYS A 186 15.71 -13.77 5.67
C LYS A 186 16.81 -13.47 4.65
N ILE A 187 17.21 -12.21 4.54
CA ILE A 187 18.23 -11.77 3.56
C ILE A 187 19.66 -11.85 4.11
N ALA A 188 19.84 -11.97 5.43
CA ALA A 188 21.16 -12.00 6.06
C ALA A 188 22.10 -13.13 5.56
N PRO A 189 21.63 -14.37 5.26
CA PRO A 189 22.50 -15.40 4.69
C PRO A 189 23.09 -15.07 3.31
N TYR A 190 22.57 -14.03 2.63
CA TYR A 190 23.08 -13.54 1.35
C TYR A 190 23.99 -12.32 1.49
N ASP A 191 24.45 -12.01 2.72
CA ASP A 191 25.20 -10.79 3.07
C ASP A 191 24.44 -9.48 2.74
N GLU A 192 23.13 -9.58 2.64
CA GLU A 192 22.24 -8.45 2.40
C GLU A 192 21.68 -7.92 3.73
N GLY A 193 21.32 -6.63 3.73
CA GLY A 193 20.65 -5.97 4.84
C GLY A 193 19.67 -4.90 4.34
N LEU A 194 18.93 -4.33 5.29
CA LEU A 194 18.11 -3.14 5.05
C LEU A 194 18.92 -1.92 5.47
N ASN A 195 19.02 -0.93 4.59
CA ASN A 195 19.84 0.25 4.81
C ASN A 195 19.03 1.37 5.48
N ALA A 196 19.73 2.34 6.05
CA ALA A 196 19.11 3.60 6.42
C ALA A 196 18.49 4.26 5.17
N ASN A 197 17.31 4.86 5.34
CA ASN A 197 16.45 5.44 4.32
C ASN A 197 15.76 4.46 3.36
N ASP A 198 15.90 3.14 3.57
CA ASP A 198 15.09 2.17 2.83
C ASP A 198 13.61 2.33 3.21
N VAL A 199 12.75 2.16 2.19
CA VAL A 199 11.30 2.05 2.34
C VAL A 199 10.91 0.57 2.36
N ILE A 200 10.29 0.11 3.44
CA ILE A 200 9.83 -1.28 3.57
C ILE A 200 8.31 -1.34 3.53
N LEU A 201 7.75 -1.92 2.47
CA LEU A 201 6.32 -2.22 2.39
C LEU A 201 6.03 -3.50 3.17
N SER A 202 5.22 -3.39 4.23
CA SER A 202 5.07 -4.46 5.22
C SER A 202 4.17 -5.61 4.81
N GLY A 203 3.43 -5.46 3.71
CA GLY A 203 2.39 -6.35 3.23
C GLY A 203 0.99 -5.75 3.37
N SER A 204 0.12 -6.16 2.45
CA SER A 204 -1.26 -5.68 2.35
C SER A 204 -2.16 -6.21 3.46
N PHE A 205 -3.05 -5.35 3.94
CA PHE A 205 -4.17 -5.72 4.83
C PHE A 205 -5.54 -5.63 4.15
N THR A 206 -5.59 -5.48 2.84
CA THR A 206 -6.80 -5.59 2.01
C THR A 206 -6.57 -6.59 0.88
N ALA A 207 -7.64 -7.18 0.34
CA ALA A 207 -7.50 -7.93 -0.91
C ALA A 207 -7.10 -6.99 -2.07
N PRO A 208 -6.32 -7.46 -3.05
CA PRO A 208 -5.98 -6.66 -4.21
C PRO A 208 -7.20 -6.34 -5.08
N VAL A 209 -7.45 -5.05 -5.33
CA VAL A 209 -8.58 -4.59 -6.16
C VAL A 209 -8.10 -4.24 -7.57
N PRO A 210 -8.76 -4.73 -8.65
CA PRO A 210 -8.38 -4.38 -10.02
C PRO A 210 -8.43 -2.88 -10.32
N ALA A 211 -7.33 -2.33 -10.82
CA ALA A 211 -7.26 -0.96 -11.33
C ALA A 211 -7.64 -0.95 -12.82
N ARG A 212 -8.89 -0.59 -13.13
CA ARG A 212 -9.43 -0.64 -14.51
C ARG A 212 -9.32 0.72 -15.22
N ARG A 213 -9.03 0.68 -16.53
CA ARG A 213 -8.97 1.85 -17.44
C ARG A 213 -10.32 2.60 -17.63
N ARG A 214 -11.47 2.05 -17.20
CA ARG A 214 -12.78 2.65 -17.51
C ARG A 214 -12.93 4.01 -16.83
N TYR A 215 -12.92 5.09 -17.62
CA TYR A 215 -13.95 6.13 -17.74
C TYR A 215 -13.35 7.38 -18.41
N VAL A 216 -13.10 7.32 -19.71
CA VAL A 216 -12.93 8.53 -20.54
C VAL A 216 -13.80 8.41 -21.80
N SER A 217 -14.76 9.33 -21.86
CA SER A 217 -15.55 9.81 -22.99
C SER A 217 -16.65 8.92 -23.61
N ARG A 218 -17.90 9.19 -23.22
CA ARG A 218 -18.89 9.68 -24.19
C ARG A 218 -19.48 10.96 -23.61
N ARG A 219 -19.20 12.07 -24.29
CA ARG A 219 -19.52 13.48 -24.01
C ARG A 219 -20.84 13.66 -23.24
N LEU A 220 -20.79 13.85 -21.92
CA LEU A 220 -21.82 14.48 -21.07
C LEU A 220 -21.23 14.72 -19.66
N ARG A 221 -20.91 15.98 -19.34
CA ARG A 221 -20.44 16.51 -18.04
C ARG A 221 -19.07 15.96 -17.55
N PRO A 222 -18.31 16.67 -16.69
CA PRO A 222 -16.98 16.22 -16.28
C PRO A 222 -17.14 14.91 -15.48
N ALA A 223 -16.75 13.79 -16.10
CA ALA A 223 -16.79 12.48 -15.48
C ALA A 223 -15.78 12.44 -14.32
N ARG A 224 -16.23 11.84 -13.21
CA ARG A 224 -15.57 11.77 -11.92
C ARG A 224 -14.16 11.17 -12.05
N ARG A 225 -13.19 11.83 -11.42
CA ARG A 225 -11.81 11.35 -11.27
C ARG A 225 -11.79 10.05 -10.47
N HIS A 226 -10.95 9.08 -10.86
CA HIS A 226 -10.63 7.95 -10.00
C HIS A 226 -9.82 8.47 -8.83
N ARG A 227 -10.35 8.35 -7.62
CA ARG A 227 -9.66 8.76 -6.40
C ARG A 227 -9.62 7.57 -5.46
N VAL A 228 -8.41 7.11 -5.19
CA VAL A 228 -8.15 6.18 -4.10
C VAL A 228 -7.93 7.04 -2.86
N GLU A 229 -8.93 7.09 -1.98
CA GLU A 229 -8.84 7.80 -0.70
C GLU A 229 -8.50 6.84 0.42
N PHE A 230 -7.66 7.28 1.37
CA PHE A 230 -7.31 6.54 2.57
C PHE A 230 -7.87 7.24 3.79
N ARG A 231 -8.46 6.47 4.70
CA ARG A 231 -8.81 6.94 6.04
C ARG A 231 -8.14 6.05 7.07
N LEU A 232 -7.16 6.61 7.76
CA LEU A 232 -6.57 6.01 8.96
C LEU A 232 -7.48 6.29 10.14
N THR A 233 -8.00 5.24 10.77
CA THR A 233 -8.66 5.32 12.07
C THR A 233 -7.68 4.83 13.14
N GLY A 234 -7.40 5.63 14.17
CA GLY A 234 -6.57 5.23 15.30
C GLY A 234 -7.30 5.47 16.61
N SER A 235 -7.36 4.46 17.47
CA SER A 235 -7.94 4.51 18.82
C SER A 235 -6.96 5.16 19.80
N GLY A 236 -6.97 6.49 19.83
CA GLY A 236 -6.27 7.27 20.85
C GLY A 236 -6.86 8.67 20.86
N ALA A 237 -7.33 9.14 22.01
CA ALA A 237 -8.06 10.39 22.19
C ALA A 237 -7.31 11.58 21.55
N CYS A 238 -7.70 11.95 20.34
CA CYS A 238 -7.29 13.18 19.69
C CYS A 238 -8.39 13.58 18.68
N PRO A 239 -9.00 14.77 18.78
CA PRO A 239 -10.12 15.14 17.94
C PRO A 239 -9.61 15.56 16.56
N PHE A 240 -9.34 14.59 15.67
CA PHE A 240 -8.99 14.90 14.28
C PHE A 240 -10.25 15.32 13.51
N ARG A 241 -10.47 16.64 13.43
CA ARG A 241 -11.39 17.24 12.45
C ARG A 241 -10.66 17.35 11.11
N TRP A 242 -11.04 16.55 10.12
CA TRP A 242 -10.47 16.64 8.78
C TRP A 242 -11.31 17.61 7.92
N ARG A 243 -10.62 18.53 7.23
CA ARG A 243 -11.15 19.27 6.08
C ARG A 243 -10.56 18.66 4.81
N PRO A 244 -11.37 18.34 3.79
CA PRO A 244 -10.85 17.80 2.55
C PRO A 244 -9.92 18.81 1.86
N VAL A 245 -8.69 18.40 1.57
CA VAL A 245 -7.80 19.13 0.66
C VAL A 245 -8.34 18.92 -0.76
N ALA A 246 -9.22 19.82 -1.18
CA ALA A 246 -9.43 20.14 -2.59
C ALA A 246 -8.61 21.41 -2.86
N HIS A 247 -7.59 21.32 -3.71
CA HIS A 247 -7.02 22.53 -4.29
C HIS A 247 -7.96 23.00 -5.41
N GLU A 248 -8.71 24.07 -5.14
CA GLU A 248 -8.61 25.29 -5.93
C GLU A 248 -9.04 26.50 -5.08
N ALA A 249 -8.26 27.57 -5.24
CA ALA A 249 -8.31 28.80 -4.47
C ALA A 249 -9.58 29.62 -4.72
N LEU A 250 -9.99 30.38 -3.70
CA LEU A 250 -10.43 31.78 -3.77
C LEU A 250 -10.74 32.23 -2.33
N PHE A 251 -9.79 32.95 -1.72
CA PHE A 251 -10.08 33.84 -0.59
C PHE A 251 -9.67 35.25 -1.03
N ASP A 252 -10.66 36.05 -1.41
CA ASP A 252 -10.58 37.50 -1.29
C ASP A 252 -11.08 37.85 0.12
N ASN A 253 -10.22 38.53 0.88
CA ASN A 253 -10.38 38.88 2.27
C ASN A 253 -11.03 40.27 2.36
N ARG A 254 -12.34 40.33 2.67
CA ARG A 254 -12.94 41.52 3.30
C ARG A 254 -13.95 41.11 4.39
N PHE A 255 -13.60 41.49 5.63
CA PHE A 255 -14.41 41.87 6.83
C PHE A 255 -15.95 41.86 6.67
N SER A 256 -16.82 41.53 7.64
CA SER A 256 -16.78 41.47 9.12
C SER A 256 -17.95 40.59 9.67
N PRO A 257 -18.07 40.32 10.99
CA PRO A 257 -19.13 39.48 11.55
C PRO A 257 -20.37 40.30 11.96
N LEU A 258 -21.58 39.74 11.74
CA LEU A 258 -22.84 39.94 12.50
C LEU A 258 -24.04 39.63 11.58
N ARG A 259 -24.79 38.56 11.88
CA ARG A 259 -26.25 38.54 12.02
C ARG A 259 -26.76 37.12 12.28
N ALA A 260 -27.44 36.99 13.42
CA ALA A 260 -28.31 35.89 13.79
C ALA A 260 -29.66 35.95 13.03
N PHE A 261 -30.54 34.98 13.31
CA PHE A 261 -31.82 34.60 12.69
C PHE A 261 -31.65 33.69 11.46
N GLY A 262 -32.19 32.48 11.37
CA GLY A 262 -33.20 31.75 12.15
C GLY A 262 -34.11 31.05 11.13
N PHE A 263 -34.25 29.72 11.17
CA PHE A 263 -35.43 29.03 10.65
C PHE A 263 -35.52 27.61 11.24
N PHE A 264 -36.61 27.39 11.97
CA PHE A 264 -37.06 26.11 12.53
C PHE A 264 -37.68 25.25 11.41
N GLY A 265 -37.46 23.93 11.47
CA GLY A 265 -38.23 22.93 10.72
C GLY A 265 -38.46 21.71 11.61
N LYS A 266 -39.71 21.56 12.08
CA LYS A 266 -40.21 20.50 12.96
C LYS A 266 -40.09 19.11 12.32
N PHE A 267 -39.72 18.10 13.12
CA PHE A 267 -40.02 16.70 12.85
C PHE A 267 -41.24 16.33 13.70
N GLU A 268 -42.33 15.93 13.05
CA GLU A 268 -43.53 15.38 13.69
C GLU A 268 -43.64 13.89 13.30
N THR A 269 -43.94 13.09 14.31
CA THR A 269 -44.02 11.64 14.34
C THR A 269 -45.39 11.14 13.86
N GLU A 270 -45.43 10.11 13.01
CA GLU A 270 -46.58 9.20 12.97
C GLU A 270 -46.10 7.74 12.80
N ARG A 271 -46.44 6.91 13.80
CA ARG A 271 -46.62 5.46 13.70
C ARG A 271 -48.07 5.20 13.30
N LEU A 272 -48.31 4.16 12.51
CA LEU A 272 -49.52 3.32 12.37
C LEU A 272 -49.27 2.50 11.08
N ILE A 273 -49.30 1.17 10.99
CA ILE A 273 -49.82 0.04 11.78
C ILE A 273 -48.83 -1.12 11.57
#